data_AF-A0A336N8H6-F1
#
_entry.id   AF-A0A336N8H6-F1
#
_cell.length_a   1.000
_cell.length_b   1.000
_cell.length_c   1.000
_cell.angle_alpha   90.00
_cell.angle_beta   90.00
_cell.angle_gamma   90.00
#
_symmetry.space_group_name_H-M   'P 1'
#
loop_
_entity.id
_entity.type
_entity.pdbx_description
1 polymer ?
#
loop_
_entity_poly.entity_id
_entity_poly.type
_entity_poly.pdbx_seq_one_letter_code
_entity_poly.pdbx_strand_id
1 'polypeptide(L)'
;MKFTKTKNYLTALVLGTFLFNAGVVEAVQPKLKASDLVTLQPSEVNMFATKRATTRLTQSHYRKFQLDDEFSEKIFDRYLKALDFNRTTFLQSDIDEMRAKYGKKIDEELNAGTLDIAFNMYDLMMKRRYERYRYALSLLDKEPNLSGDDQIEIDREKAAWPKTEADAENCGRRVLKMTLSA
;
A
#
# COMPACT_ATOMS: atom_id res chain seq x y z
N MET A 1 -25.20 -21.84 64.82
CA MET A 1 -23.86 -21.40 64.34
C MET A 1 -23.97 -21.17 62.83
N LYS A 2 -23.93 -19.90 62.36
CA LYS A 2 -24.28 -19.52 60.97
C LYS A 2 -23.03 -19.43 60.07
N PHE A 3 -22.88 -20.36 59.13
CA PHE A 3 -21.81 -20.39 58.10
C PHE A 3 -22.17 -19.62 56.82
N THR A 4 -22.66 -18.38 56.92
CA THR A 4 -23.09 -17.59 55.74
C THR A 4 -22.04 -16.60 55.24
N LYS A 5 -20.93 -16.37 55.97
CA LYS A 5 -19.91 -15.39 55.56
C LYS A 5 -18.91 -15.93 54.52
N THR A 6 -18.64 -17.23 54.49
CA THR A 6 -17.62 -17.83 53.59
C THR A 6 -18.02 -17.81 52.10
N LYS A 7 -19.32 -17.88 51.79
CA LYS A 7 -19.81 -17.84 50.40
C LYS A 7 -19.59 -16.48 49.73
N ASN A 8 -19.70 -15.38 50.49
CA ASN A 8 -19.53 -14.02 49.98
C ASN A 8 -18.06 -13.66 49.69
N TYR A 9 -17.12 -14.23 50.46
CA TYR A 9 -15.69 -14.06 50.20
C TYR A 9 -15.23 -14.87 48.98
N LEU A 10 -15.81 -16.06 48.76
CA LEU A 10 -15.50 -16.87 47.57
C LEU A 10 -15.97 -16.17 46.29
N THR A 11 -17.18 -15.57 46.30
CA THR A 11 -17.68 -14.80 45.16
C THR A 11 -16.89 -13.51 44.93
N ALA A 12 -16.41 -12.84 46.00
CA ALA A 12 -15.54 -11.67 45.87
C ALA A 12 -14.16 -12.03 45.29
N LEU A 13 -13.64 -13.22 45.62
CA LEU A 13 -12.36 -13.70 45.10
C LEU A 13 -12.45 -14.10 43.62
N VAL A 14 -13.57 -14.70 43.19
CA VAL A 14 -13.82 -15.07 41.79
C VAL A 14 -14.09 -13.84 40.90
N LEU A 15 -14.78 -12.82 41.41
CA LEU A 15 -14.92 -11.53 40.69
C LEU A 15 -13.59 -10.77 40.60
N GLY A 16 -12.75 -10.85 41.63
CA GLY A 16 -11.42 -10.20 41.64
C GLY A 16 -10.44 -10.82 40.64
N THR A 17 -10.48 -12.13 40.44
CA THR A 17 -9.63 -12.81 39.43
C THR A 17 -10.13 -12.64 38.00
N PHE A 18 -11.43 -12.34 37.80
CA PHE A 18 -11.96 -11.99 36.48
C PHE A 18 -11.55 -10.58 36.02
N LEU A 19 -11.31 -9.65 36.95
CA LEU A 19 -10.86 -8.29 36.66
C LEU A 19 -9.36 -8.14 36.40
N PHE A 20 -8.55 -9.17 36.67
CA PHE A 20 -7.09 -9.15 36.44
C PHE A 20 -6.65 -9.77 35.12
N ASN A 21 -7.57 -10.36 34.33
CA ASN A 21 -7.30 -10.85 32.97
C ASN A 21 -7.77 -9.86 31.90
N ALA A 22 -7.64 -8.55 32.16
CA ALA A 22 -7.56 -7.59 31.07
C ALA A 22 -6.16 -7.68 30.47
N GLY A 23 -5.92 -8.70 29.65
CA GLY A 23 -4.75 -8.72 28.78
C GLY A 23 -4.77 -7.43 27.99
N VAL A 24 -3.80 -6.54 28.25
CA VAL A 24 -3.62 -5.35 27.44
C VAL A 24 -3.30 -5.86 26.04
N VAL A 25 -4.25 -5.74 25.13
CA VAL A 25 -4.00 -5.97 23.70
C VAL A 25 -3.20 -4.76 23.25
N GLU A 26 -1.91 -4.73 23.59
CA GLU A 26 -0.99 -3.78 22.99
C GLU A 26 -0.77 -4.24 21.55
N ALA A 27 -1.19 -3.40 20.60
CA ALA A 27 -0.86 -3.61 19.21
C ALA A 27 0.66 -3.68 19.08
N VAL A 28 1.16 -4.72 18.40
CA VAL A 28 2.59 -4.86 18.14
C VAL A 28 3.03 -3.64 17.33
N GLN A 29 3.85 -2.78 17.95
CA GLN A 29 4.42 -1.63 17.26
C GLN A 29 5.17 -2.11 16.00
N PRO A 30 5.00 -1.42 14.86
CA PRO A 30 5.69 -1.80 13.64
C PRO A 30 7.20 -1.80 13.89
N LYS A 31 7.82 -2.98 13.82
CA LYS A 31 9.27 -3.14 14.02
C LYS A 31 10.12 -2.38 12.99
N LEU A 32 9.51 -2.00 11.86
CA LEU A 32 10.15 -1.31 10.74
C LEU A 32 9.95 0.20 10.85
N LYS A 33 11.05 0.96 10.85
CA LYS A 33 11.05 2.42 10.70
C LYS A 33 11.10 2.80 9.22
N ALA A 34 10.68 4.02 8.90
CA ALA A 34 10.80 4.55 7.53
C ALA A 34 12.25 4.56 7.01
N SER A 35 13.23 4.75 7.91
CA SER A 35 14.66 4.69 7.61
C SER A 35 15.15 3.30 7.21
N ASP A 36 14.40 2.26 7.54
CA ASP A 36 14.80 0.87 7.32
C ASP A 36 14.34 0.38 5.93
N LEU A 37 13.62 1.22 5.17
CA LEU A 37 13.23 0.92 3.80
C LEU A 37 14.46 0.97 2.90
N VAL A 38 14.91 -0.20 2.44
CA VAL A 38 15.99 -0.32 1.46
C VAL A 38 15.51 0.21 0.12
N THR A 39 16.24 1.19 -0.42
CA THR A 39 16.04 1.68 -1.79
C THR A 39 16.54 0.61 -2.75
N LEU A 40 15.66 0.11 -3.61
CA LEU A 40 16.04 -0.89 -4.59
C LEU A 40 16.82 -0.23 -5.72
N GLN A 41 17.79 -0.93 -6.29
CA GLN A 41 18.55 -0.46 -7.44
C GLN A 41 18.58 -1.54 -8.52
N PRO A 42 18.52 -1.17 -9.81
CA PRO A 42 18.61 -2.14 -10.87
C PRO A 42 20.01 -2.78 -10.88
N SER A 43 20.07 -4.11 -11.01
CA SER A 43 21.33 -4.81 -11.23
C SER A 43 21.76 -4.69 -12.70
N GLU A 44 23.05 -4.90 -12.98
CA GLU A 44 23.55 -4.96 -14.36
C GLU A 44 22.80 -6.00 -15.19
N VAL A 45 22.46 -7.15 -14.59
CA VAL A 45 21.69 -8.21 -15.24
C VAL A 45 20.31 -7.70 -15.67
N ASN A 46 19.63 -6.90 -14.84
CA ASN A 46 18.35 -6.29 -15.19
C ASN A 46 18.48 -5.32 -16.36
N MET A 47 19.55 -4.52 -16.38
CA MET A 47 19.82 -3.57 -17.46
C MET A 47 20.05 -4.28 -18.80
N PHE A 48 20.90 -5.32 -18.81
CA PHE A 48 21.14 -6.13 -20.01
C PHE A 48 19.88 -6.88 -20.47
N ALA A 49 19.11 -7.44 -19.54
CA ALA A 49 17.86 -8.11 -19.85
C ALA A 49 16.86 -7.14 -20.49
N THR A 50 16.75 -5.93 -19.95
CA THR A 50 15.88 -4.86 -20.46
C THR A 50 16.26 -4.48 -21.88
N LYS A 51 17.53 -4.16 -22.13
CA LYS A 51 18.01 -3.81 -23.48
C LYS A 51 17.70 -4.90 -24.50
N ARG A 52 17.92 -6.17 -24.15
CA ARG A 52 17.63 -7.32 -25.02
C ARG A 52 16.14 -7.49 -25.27
N ALA A 53 15.32 -7.38 -24.22
CA ALA A 53 13.87 -7.48 -24.33
C ALA A 53 13.30 -6.37 -25.21
N THR A 54 13.68 -5.11 -24.96
CA THR A 54 13.29 -3.95 -25.77
C THR A 54 13.66 -4.16 -27.23
N THR A 55 14.91 -4.51 -27.52
CA THR A 55 15.40 -4.74 -28.90
C THR A 55 14.58 -5.83 -29.61
N ARG A 56 14.27 -6.93 -28.91
CA ARG A 56 13.49 -8.03 -29.50
C ARG A 56 12.06 -7.61 -29.79
N LEU A 57 11.43 -6.86 -28.89
CA LEU A 57 10.06 -6.38 -29.05
C LEU A 57 9.94 -5.36 -30.18
N THR A 58 10.85 -4.40 -30.28
CA THR A 58 10.78 -3.37 -31.33
C THR A 58 11.11 -3.91 -32.72
N GLN A 59 12.06 -4.85 -32.82
CA GLN A 59 12.52 -5.33 -34.13
C GLN A 59 11.76 -6.56 -34.64
N SER A 60 11.42 -7.50 -33.75
CA SER A 60 10.96 -8.84 -34.14
C SER A 60 9.49 -9.13 -33.82
N HIS A 61 8.79 -8.23 -33.12
CA HIS A 61 7.40 -8.46 -32.78
C HIS A 61 6.50 -8.36 -34.04
N TYR A 62 5.47 -9.22 -34.09
CA TYR A 62 4.53 -9.28 -35.22
C TYR A 62 3.78 -7.95 -35.39
N ARG A 63 3.19 -7.45 -34.30
CA ARG A 63 2.61 -6.11 -34.27
C ARG A 63 3.73 -5.08 -34.42
N LYS A 64 3.67 -4.28 -35.47
CA LYS A 64 4.53 -3.12 -35.66
C LYS A 64 4.04 -1.97 -34.79
N PHE A 65 4.96 -1.40 -34.02
CA PHE A 65 4.75 -0.23 -33.20
C PHE A 65 6.06 0.56 -33.13
N GLN A 66 5.96 1.84 -32.84
CA GLN A 66 7.13 2.66 -32.50
C GLN A 66 7.20 2.79 -30.99
N LEU A 67 8.41 2.70 -30.45
CA LEU A 67 8.69 2.98 -29.05
C LEU A 67 9.13 4.44 -28.96
N ASP A 68 8.13 5.32 -28.80
CA ASP A 68 8.24 6.78 -28.78
C ASP A 68 7.51 7.37 -27.55
N ASP A 69 7.52 8.69 -27.41
CA ASP A 69 6.84 9.42 -26.32
C ASP A 69 5.36 9.01 -26.12
N GLU A 70 4.61 8.78 -27.21
CA GLU A 70 3.19 8.40 -27.11
C GLU A 70 3.04 6.97 -26.58
N PHE A 71 3.92 6.07 -27.01
CA PHE A 71 3.96 4.72 -26.47
C PHE A 71 4.45 4.70 -25.01
N SER A 72 5.38 5.58 -24.65
CA SER A 72 5.85 5.78 -23.27
C SER A 72 4.72 6.13 -22.33
N GLU A 73 3.82 7.04 -22.71
CA GLU A 73 2.66 7.39 -21.87
C GLU A 73 1.77 6.17 -21.60
N LYS A 74 1.60 5.29 -22.59
CA LYS A 74 0.83 4.03 -22.44
C LYS A 74 1.55 3.04 -21.53
N ILE A 75 2.88 2.98 -21.57
CA ILE A 75 3.67 2.16 -20.64
C ILE A 75 3.55 2.72 -19.23
N PHE A 76 3.65 4.04 -19.06
CA PHE A 76 3.50 4.72 -17.78
C PHE A 76 2.16 4.38 -17.13
N ASP A 77 1.06 4.51 -17.87
CA ASP A 77 -0.28 4.19 -17.38
C ASP A 77 -0.41 2.73 -16.95
N ARG A 78 0.12 1.82 -17.77
CA ARG A 78 0.09 0.39 -17.49
C ARG A 78 0.93 0.04 -16.26
N TYR A 79 2.10 0.64 -16.12
CA TYR A 79 2.98 0.40 -14.98
C TYR A 79 2.37 0.98 -13.70
N LEU A 80 1.79 2.18 -13.76
CA LEU A 80 1.08 2.77 -12.63
C LEU A 80 -0.08 1.88 -12.15
N LYS A 81 -0.85 1.32 -13.09
CA LYS A 81 -1.91 0.34 -12.78
C LYS A 81 -1.35 -0.92 -12.11
N ALA A 82 -0.15 -1.37 -12.49
CA ALA A 82 0.49 -2.52 -11.87
C ALA A 82 1.00 -2.22 -10.44
N LEU A 83 1.43 -0.98 -10.18
CA LEU A 83 1.89 -0.55 -8.86
C LEU A 83 0.73 -0.33 -7.86
N ASP A 84 -0.34 0.33 -8.30
CA ASP A 84 -1.46 0.72 -7.44
C ASP A 84 -2.81 0.48 -8.13
N PHE A 85 -3.14 -0.80 -8.32
CA PHE A 85 -4.36 -1.24 -9.01
C PHE A 85 -5.64 -0.64 -8.42
N ASN A 86 -5.77 -0.62 -7.09
CA ASN A 86 -6.94 -0.08 -6.39
C ASN A 86 -6.88 1.43 -6.13
N ARG A 87 -5.82 2.11 -6.59
CA ARG A 87 -5.63 3.56 -6.43
C ARG A 87 -5.78 4.02 -4.98
N THR A 88 -5.22 3.24 -4.05
CA THR A 88 -5.29 3.50 -2.60
C THR A 88 -3.97 3.98 -2.03
N THR A 89 -2.88 3.84 -2.79
CA THR A 89 -1.53 4.07 -2.29
C THR A 89 -1.10 5.50 -2.58
N PHE A 90 -1.13 5.90 -3.86
CA PHE A 90 -0.64 7.21 -4.30
C PHE A 90 -1.65 8.32 -4.09
N LEU A 91 -1.15 9.55 -3.97
CA LEU A 91 -1.95 10.77 -4.10
C LEU A 91 -2.02 11.21 -5.56
N GLN A 92 -3.06 11.95 -5.93
CA GLN A 92 -3.19 12.54 -7.26
C GLN A 92 -1.97 13.41 -7.61
N SER A 93 -1.44 14.17 -6.65
CA SER A 93 -0.23 14.99 -6.83
C SER A 93 0.99 14.16 -7.19
N ASP A 94 1.15 12.97 -6.60
CA ASP A 94 2.27 12.08 -6.90
C ASP A 94 2.18 11.59 -8.36
N ILE A 95 0.96 11.26 -8.81
CA ILE A 95 0.72 10.82 -10.19
C ILE A 95 1.01 11.94 -11.18
N ASP A 96 0.55 13.15 -10.89
CA ASP A 96 0.73 14.30 -11.76
C ASP A 96 2.21 14.68 -11.89
N GLU A 97 2.96 14.65 -10.78
CA GLU A 97 4.41 14.88 -10.78
C GLU A 97 5.15 13.78 -11.55
N MET A 98 4.86 12.51 -11.27
CA MET A 98 5.48 11.38 -11.98
C MET A 98 5.18 11.43 -13.48
N ARG A 99 3.95 11.75 -13.88
CA ARG A 99 3.57 11.87 -15.29
C ARG A 99 4.34 13.00 -15.97
N ALA A 100 4.40 14.17 -15.35
CA ALA A 100 5.14 15.32 -15.88
C ALA A 100 6.64 15.00 -16.02
N LYS A 101 7.21 14.27 -15.06
CA LYS A 101 8.63 13.96 -15.04
C LYS A 101 9.04 12.82 -15.99
N TYR A 102 8.20 11.78 -16.08
CA TYR A 102 8.58 10.49 -16.66
C TYR A 102 7.69 10.02 -17.82
N GLY A 103 6.48 10.55 -17.97
CA GLY A 103 5.45 9.99 -18.85
C GLY A 103 5.91 9.79 -20.30
N LYS A 104 6.79 10.66 -20.80
CA LYS A 104 7.32 10.64 -22.17
C LYS A 104 8.76 10.14 -22.30
N LYS A 105 9.37 9.60 -21.24
CA LYS A 105 10.81 9.27 -21.22
C LYS A 105 11.12 7.79 -21.04
N ILE A 106 10.09 6.96 -20.95
CA ILE A 106 10.26 5.52 -20.69
C ILE A 106 10.91 4.82 -21.89
N ASP A 107 10.60 5.24 -23.11
CA ASP A 107 11.21 4.78 -24.35
C ASP A 107 12.72 5.03 -24.36
N GLU A 108 13.17 6.22 -23.93
CA GLU A 108 14.59 6.55 -23.81
C GLU A 108 15.30 5.56 -22.87
N GLU A 109 14.74 5.31 -21.69
CA GLU A 109 15.31 4.36 -20.72
C GLU A 109 15.32 2.92 -21.24
N LEU A 110 14.19 2.46 -21.79
CA LEU A 110 14.09 1.10 -22.32
C LEU A 110 15.04 0.87 -23.50
N ASN A 111 15.24 1.90 -24.33
CA ASN A 111 16.23 1.88 -25.40
C ASN A 111 17.65 1.94 -24.84
N ALA A 112 17.93 2.69 -23.77
CA ALA A 112 19.24 2.70 -23.12
C ALA A 112 19.52 1.40 -22.34
N GLY A 113 18.48 0.67 -21.93
CA GLY A 113 18.57 -0.44 -20.99
C GLY A 113 18.69 0.02 -19.53
N THR A 114 18.39 1.28 -19.22
CA THR A 114 18.29 1.79 -17.85
C THR A 114 16.88 1.58 -17.30
N LEU A 115 16.73 1.68 -15.98
CA LEU A 115 15.47 1.37 -15.28
C LEU A 115 15.18 2.37 -14.16
N ASP A 116 15.80 3.55 -14.20
CA ASP A 116 15.76 4.51 -13.11
C ASP A 116 14.34 5.02 -12.88
N ILE A 117 13.56 5.30 -13.93
CA ILE A 117 12.15 5.70 -13.83
C ILE A 117 11.35 4.62 -13.08
N ALA A 118 11.44 3.37 -13.52
CA ALA A 118 10.66 2.29 -12.94
C ALA A 118 10.96 2.10 -11.45
N PHE A 119 12.25 2.11 -11.08
CA PHE A 119 12.69 1.98 -9.69
C PHE A 119 12.31 3.20 -8.85
N ASN A 120 12.46 4.42 -9.37
CA ASN A 120 12.04 5.63 -8.66
C ASN A 120 10.53 5.65 -8.37
N MET A 121 9.70 5.22 -9.33
CA MET A 121 8.25 5.10 -9.13
C MET A 121 7.93 4.03 -8.07
N TYR A 122 8.63 2.90 -8.11
CA TYR A 122 8.47 1.83 -7.13
C TYR A 122 8.90 2.28 -5.72
N ASP A 123 9.99 3.01 -5.59
CA ASP A 123 10.47 3.52 -4.31
C ASP A 123 9.48 4.52 -3.70
N LEU A 124 8.87 5.40 -4.51
CA LEU A 124 7.79 6.27 -4.06
C LEU A 124 6.58 5.46 -3.60
N MET A 125 6.18 4.43 -4.35
CA MET A 125 5.10 3.52 -3.95
C MET A 125 5.39 2.89 -2.58
N MET A 126 6.62 2.42 -2.37
CA MET A 126 7.02 1.78 -1.11
C MET A 126 6.96 2.75 0.07
N LYS A 127 7.38 4.01 -0.11
CA LYS A 127 7.25 5.06 0.89
C LYS A 127 5.78 5.33 1.25
N ARG A 128 4.94 5.55 0.24
CA ARG A 128 3.49 5.75 0.43
C ARG A 128 2.84 4.55 1.11
N ARG A 129 3.14 3.34 0.66
CA ARG A 129 2.62 2.10 1.25
C ARG A 129 3.00 1.97 2.73
N TYR A 130 4.23 2.31 3.09
CA TYR A 130 4.66 2.35 4.49
C TYR A 130 3.83 3.34 5.32
N GLU A 131 3.62 4.56 4.82
CA GLU A 131 2.76 5.57 5.48
C GLU A 131 1.34 5.04 5.69
N ARG A 132 0.74 4.41 4.68
CA ARG A 132 -0.60 3.81 4.75
C ARG A 132 -0.68 2.69 5.79
N TYR A 133 0.31 1.80 5.84
CA TYR A 133 0.32 0.72 6.84
C TYR A 133 0.56 1.23 8.25
N ARG A 134 1.45 2.21 8.44
CA ARG A 134 1.67 2.83 9.74
C ARG A 134 0.38 3.49 10.25
N TYR A 135 -0.33 4.20 9.37
CA TYR A 135 -1.64 4.77 9.71
C TYR A 135 -2.66 3.68 10.06
N ALA A 136 -2.78 2.64 9.23
CA ALA A 136 -3.71 1.54 9.48
C ALA A 136 -3.44 0.84 10.83
N LEU A 137 -2.17 0.61 11.19
CA LEU A 137 -1.80 0.06 12.49
C LEU A 137 -2.21 0.97 13.65
N SER A 138 -2.05 2.29 13.51
CA SER A 138 -2.48 3.24 14.56
C SER A 138 -4.00 3.24 14.80
N LEU A 139 -4.80 2.82 13.81
CA LEU A 139 -6.24 2.66 13.97
C LEU A 139 -6.60 1.41 14.78
N LEU A 140 -5.72 0.40 14.82
CA LEU A 140 -5.92 -0.85 15.55
C LEU A 140 -5.54 -0.75 17.03
N ASP A 141 -4.87 0.33 17.45
CA ASP A 141 -4.62 0.63 18.86
C ASP A 141 -5.93 0.83 19.66
N LYS A 142 -7.05 1.04 18.96
CA LYS A 142 -8.40 1.15 19.52
C LYS A 142 -9.30 0.15 18.83
N GLU A 143 -10.28 -0.38 19.57
CA GLU A 143 -11.28 -1.27 18.98
C GLU A 143 -12.08 -0.53 17.89
N PRO A 144 -12.04 -0.99 16.63
CA PRO A 144 -12.72 -0.32 15.55
C PRO A 144 -14.23 -0.55 15.63
N ASN A 145 -15.00 0.52 15.50
CA ASN A 145 -16.46 0.40 15.42
C ASN A 145 -16.89 -0.19 14.05
N LEU A 146 -17.36 -1.44 14.07
CA LEU A 146 -17.83 -2.20 12.92
C LEU A 146 -19.36 -2.18 12.74
N SER A 147 -20.12 -1.53 13.62
CA SER A 147 -21.60 -1.51 13.58
C SER A 147 -22.19 -0.45 12.65
N GLY A 148 -21.39 0.15 11.76
CA GLY A 148 -21.86 1.21 10.86
C GLY A 148 -22.12 0.72 9.43
N ASP A 149 -22.94 1.45 8.68
CA ASP A 149 -23.29 1.18 7.28
C ASP A 149 -22.22 1.68 6.27
N ASP A 150 -20.94 1.62 6.66
CA ASP A 150 -19.83 2.07 5.82
C ASP A 150 -19.75 1.20 4.55
N GLN A 151 -19.90 1.82 3.37
CA GLN A 151 -19.72 1.14 2.09
C GLN A 151 -18.34 1.44 1.50
N ILE A 152 -17.79 0.43 0.81
CA ILE A 152 -16.55 0.51 0.05
C ILE A 152 -16.71 -0.16 -1.32
N GLU A 153 -16.21 0.54 -2.33
CA GLU A 153 -16.06 -0.01 -3.67
C GLU A 153 -14.88 -1.00 -3.68
N ILE A 154 -15.15 -2.27 -4.03
CA ILE A 154 -14.13 -3.33 -4.07
C ILE A 154 -13.21 -3.14 -5.29
N ASP A 155 -13.79 -2.89 -6.45
CA ASP A 155 -13.04 -2.64 -7.69
C ASP A 155 -12.85 -1.14 -7.89
N ARG A 156 -11.65 -0.65 -7.52
CA ARG A 156 -11.28 0.75 -7.63
C ARG A 156 -10.37 1.04 -8.82
N GLU A 157 -10.31 0.14 -9.79
CA GLU A 157 -9.41 0.27 -10.95
C GLU A 157 -9.59 1.60 -11.69
N LYS A 158 -10.83 2.12 -11.70
CA LYS A 158 -11.23 3.37 -12.37
C LYS A 158 -11.50 4.54 -11.43
N ALA A 159 -11.34 4.33 -10.11
CA ALA A 159 -11.61 5.38 -9.12
C ALA A 159 -10.66 6.56 -9.28
N ALA A 160 -11.02 7.74 -8.77
CA ALA A 160 -10.04 8.83 -8.68
C ALA A 160 -8.98 8.50 -7.61
N TRP A 161 -7.72 8.89 -7.85
CA TRP A 161 -6.73 8.85 -6.78
C TRP A 161 -7.12 9.85 -5.67
N PRO A 162 -6.83 9.55 -4.40
CA PRO A 162 -7.01 10.49 -3.30
C PRO A 162 -6.32 11.82 -3.58
N LYS A 163 -7.03 12.94 -3.38
CA LYS A 163 -6.47 14.29 -3.61
C LYS A 163 -5.63 14.76 -2.44
N THR A 164 -5.98 14.32 -1.24
CA THR A 164 -5.33 14.72 0.01
C THR A 164 -4.97 13.49 0.84
N GLU A 165 -4.07 13.70 1.79
CA GLU A 165 -3.70 12.67 2.76
C GLU A 165 -4.93 12.21 3.58
N ALA A 166 -5.80 13.14 3.97
CA ALA A 166 -7.04 12.83 4.67
C ALA A 166 -8.00 11.97 3.83
N ASP A 167 -8.06 12.18 2.51
CA ASP A 167 -8.85 11.32 1.61
C ASP A 167 -8.28 9.90 1.55
N ALA A 168 -6.94 9.79 1.50
CA ALA A 168 -6.25 8.51 1.46
C ALA A 168 -6.41 7.73 2.77
N GLU A 169 -6.27 8.42 3.91
CA GLU A 169 -6.52 7.89 5.25
C GLU A 169 -7.98 7.41 5.40
N ASN A 170 -8.95 8.19 4.95
CA ASN A 170 -10.35 7.79 4.97
C ASN A 170 -10.62 6.56 4.10
N CYS A 171 -10.00 6.47 2.93
CA CYS A 171 -10.07 5.29 2.08
C CYS A 171 -9.47 4.07 2.81
N GLY A 172 -8.28 4.22 3.38
CA GLY A 172 -7.60 3.15 4.14
C GLY A 172 -8.39 2.67 5.35
N ARG A 173 -9.04 3.59 6.09
CA ARG A 173 -9.91 3.26 7.22
C ARG A 173 -11.09 2.39 6.81
N ARG A 174 -11.72 2.68 5.67
CA ARG A 174 -12.84 1.87 5.14
C ARG A 174 -12.37 0.48 4.71
N VAL A 175 -11.21 0.39 4.04
CA VAL A 175 -10.60 -0.89 3.67
C VAL A 175 -10.32 -1.72 4.92
N LEU A 176 -9.73 -1.12 5.95
CA LEU A 176 -9.42 -1.81 7.20
C LEU A 176 -10.68 -2.35 7.89
N LYS A 177 -11.74 -1.53 8.02
CA LYS A 177 -13.01 -1.99 8.58
C LYS A 177 -13.61 -3.17 7.83
N MET A 178 -13.61 -3.10 6.49
CA MET A 178 -14.10 -4.19 5.65
C MET A 178 -13.32 -5.49 5.91
N THR A 179 -11.99 -5.41 5.95
CA THR A 179 -11.12 -6.57 6.23
C THR A 179 -11.37 -7.18 7.61
N LEU A 180 -11.72 -6.37 8.61
CA LEU A 180 -12.03 -6.85 9.96
C LEU A 180 -13.45 -7.41 10.11
N SER A 181 -14.37 -7.02 9.22
CA SER A 181 -15.75 -7.50 9.21
C SER A 181 -15.97 -8.77 8.38
N ALA A 182 -14.96 -9.18 7.60
CA ALA A 182 -14.99 -10.37 6.73
C ALA A 182 -14.39 -11.58 7.45
#